data_AF-A0A6B0UKR6-F1
#
_entry.id   AF-A0A6B0UKR6-F1
#
_cell.length_a   1.000
_cell.length_b   1.000
_cell.length_c   1.000
_cell.angle_alpha   90.00
_cell.angle_beta   90.00
_cell.angle_gamma   90.00
#
_symmetry.space_group_name_H-M   'P 1'
#
loop_
_entity.id
_entity.type
_entity.pdbx_description
1 polymer ?
#
loop_
_entity_poly.entity_id
_entity_poly.type
_entity_poly.pdbx_seq_one_letter_code
_entity_poly.pdbx_strand_id
1 'polypeptide(L)'
;MMQSVFIFTMFLATFLHDAKSISGNWYIDKTLSHMPKECKKRLEREYKSACERIQGTFKEFQVCKVKCMVKRNNFVKLQYVMLKDGLPCGRYGEVCQQGICYGPCNVQFFDRVR
;
A
#
# COMPACT_ATOMS: atom_id res chain seq x y z
N MET A 1 44.45 -1.80 -4.14
CA MET A 1 43.33 -0.95 -4.57
C MET A 1 42.09 -1.72 -4.99
N MET A 2 42.18 -2.88 -5.67
CA MET A 2 41.00 -3.69 -6.04
C MET A 2 40.19 -4.19 -4.84
N GLN A 3 40.84 -4.63 -3.75
CA GLN A 3 40.15 -5.17 -2.57
C GLN A 3 39.23 -4.15 -1.86
N SER A 4 39.61 -2.87 -1.77
CA SER A 4 38.76 -1.84 -1.17
C SER A 4 37.48 -1.60 -1.97
N VAL A 5 37.56 -1.60 -3.31
CA VAL A 5 36.39 -1.40 -4.18
C VAL A 5 35.37 -2.54 -3.99
N PHE A 6 35.84 -3.79 -3.91
CA PHE A 6 34.96 -4.94 -3.68
C PHE A 6 34.24 -4.87 -2.34
N ILE A 7 34.91 -4.43 -1.26
CA ILE A 7 34.31 -4.28 0.07
C ILE A 7 33.22 -3.19 0.07
N PHE A 8 33.49 -2.05 -0.58
CA PHE A 8 32.47 -1.00 -0.72
C PHE A 8 31.26 -1.46 -1.54
N THR A 9 31.47 -2.23 -2.61
CA THR A 9 30.35 -2.75 -3.44
C THR A 9 29.53 -3.83 -2.73
N MET A 10 30.15 -4.73 -1.96
CA MET A 10 29.42 -5.73 -1.17
C MET A 10 28.62 -5.07 -0.04
N PHE A 11 29.20 -4.09 0.66
CA PHE A 11 28.51 -3.35 1.72
C PHE A 11 27.30 -2.59 1.17
N LEU A 12 27.43 -1.92 0.02
CA LEU A 12 26.30 -1.23 -0.60
C LEU A 12 25.21 -2.21 -1.06
N ALA A 13 25.59 -3.38 -1.58
CA ALA A 13 24.64 -4.42 -1.96
C ALA A 13 23.87 -4.98 -0.74
N THR A 14 24.56 -5.29 0.37
CA THR A 14 23.90 -5.76 1.60
C THR A 14 22.96 -4.72 2.18
N PHE A 15 23.33 -3.44 2.22
CA PHE A 15 22.45 -2.37 2.70
C PHE A 15 21.21 -2.15 1.81
N LEU A 16 21.32 -2.32 0.49
CA LEU A 16 20.18 -2.26 -0.43
C LEU A 16 19.27 -3.49 -0.30
N HIS A 17 19.85 -4.68 -0.07
CA HIS A 17 19.09 -5.87 0.28
C HIS A 17 18.35 -5.69 1.62
N ASP A 18 18.97 -5.05 2.62
CA ASP A 18 18.36 -4.76 3.91
C ASP A 18 17.29 -3.66 3.84
N ALA A 19 17.42 -2.67 2.94
CA ALA A 19 16.34 -1.71 2.67
C ALA A 19 15.11 -2.36 2.01
N LYS A 20 15.33 -3.42 1.22
CA LYS A 20 14.27 -4.31 0.71
C LYS A 20 13.77 -5.28 1.78
N SER A 21 14.59 -5.53 2.81
CA SER A 21 14.36 -6.46 3.93
C SER A 21 14.03 -5.79 5.28
N ILE A 22 13.58 -4.52 5.29
CA ILE A 22 12.60 -4.03 6.30
C ILE A 22 11.21 -4.64 5.97
N SER A 23 11.24 -5.90 5.55
CA SER A 23 10.18 -6.86 5.33
C SER A 23 9.93 -7.58 6.64
N GLY A 24 9.58 -6.83 7.69
CA GLY A 24 8.65 -7.40 8.65
C GLY A 24 7.46 -7.92 7.84
N ASN A 25 6.84 -9.03 8.24
CA ASN A 25 5.68 -9.63 7.58
C ASN A 25 4.45 -8.71 7.72
N TRP A 26 4.58 -7.46 7.29
CA TRP A 26 3.62 -6.40 7.43
C TRP A 26 2.85 -6.28 6.14
N TYR A 27 1.56 -6.10 6.32
CA TYR A 27 0.65 -5.92 5.23
C TYR A 27 -0.55 -5.12 5.73
N ILE A 28 -1.20 -4.48 4.78
CA ILE A 28 -2.36 -3.66 5.00
C ILE A 28 -3.57 -4.59 4.98
N ASP A 29 -4.13 -4.89 6.15
CA ASP A 29 -5.40 -5.61 6.26
C ASP A 29 -6.50 -4.66 6.77
N LYS A 30 -7.73 -5.16 6.90
CA LYS A 30 -8.84 -4.34 7.40
C LYS A 30 -8.62 -3.84 8.83
N THR A 31 -7.88 -4.60 9.65
CA THR A 31 -7.63 -4.26 11.06
C THR A 31 -6.40 -3.38 11.28
N LEU A 32 -5.50 -3.33 10.28
CA LEU A 32 -4.18 -2.72 10.36
C LEU A 32 -3.35 -3.28 11.53
N SER A 33 -3.60 -4.53 11.91
CA SER A 33 -2.96 -5.16 13.09
C SER A 33 -1.59 -5.74 12.76
N HIS A 34 -1.35 -6.05 11.49
CA HIS A 34 -0.10 -6.63 10.99
C HIS A 34 0.96 -5.58 10.62
N MET A 35 0.75 -4.31 10.93
CA MET A 35 1.68 -3.22 10.62
C MET A 35 2.18 -2.55 11.91
N PRO A 36 3.45 -2.09 11.98
CA PRO A 36 3.93 -1.33 13.12
C PRO A 36 3.06 -0.12 13.46
N LYS A 37 2.88 0.15 14.77
CA LYS A 37 2.00 1.25 15.26
C LYS A 37 2.33 2.61 14.62
N GLU A 38 3.60 2.91 14.43
CA GLU A 38 4.03 4.17 13.81
C GLU A 38 3.66 4.26 12.33
N CYS A 39 3.80 3.16 11.59
CA CYS A 39 3.34 3.06 10.20
C CYS A 39 1.81 3.20 10.11
N LYS A 40 1.05 2.59 11.04
CA LYS A 40 -0.41 2.76 11.14
C LYS A 40 -0.81 4.22 11.33
N LYS A 41 -0.23 4.92 12.31
CA LYS A 41 -0.51 6.34 12.56
C LYS A 41 -0.16 7.21 11.35
N ARG A 42 0.95 6.90 10.66
CA ARG A 42 1.33 7.61 9.44
C ARG A 42 0.30 7.39 8.33
N LEU A 43 -0.09 6.13 8.10
CA LEU A 43 -1.07 5.76 7.09
C LEU A 43 -2.44 6.43 7.33
N GLU A 44 -2.91 6.44 8.58
CA GLU A 44 -4.16 7.12 8.97
C GLU A 44 -4.11 8.64 8.74
N ARG A 45 -2.95 9.29 8.96
CA ARG A 45 -2.76 10.71 8.63
C ARG A 45 -2.79 10.94 7.13
N GLU A 46 -2.08 10.11 6.36
CA GLU A 46 -2.03 10.21 4.90
C GLU A 46 -3.42 10.08 4.27
N TYR A 47 -4.30 9.23 4.80
CA TYR A 47 -5.69 9.13 4.34
C TYR A 47 -6.52 10.38 4.60
N LYS A 48 -6.41 10.97 5.79
CA LYS A 48 -7.11 12.21 6.12
C LYS A 48 -6.66 13.31 5.16
N SER A 49 -5.35 13.49 5.00
CA SER A 49 -4.80 14.46 4.07
C SER A 49 -5.19 14.18 2.61
N ALA A 50 -5.28 12.91 2.20
CA ALA A 50 -5.72 12.54 0.85
C ALA A 50 -7.18 12.93 0.61
N CYS A 51 -8.08 12.73 1.58
CA CYS A 51 -9.46 13.20 1.48
C CYS A 51 -9.55 14.73 1.49
N GLU A 52 -8.77 15.41 2.34
CA GLU A 52 -8.74 16.88 2.41
C GLU A 52 -8.32 17.52 1.08
N ARG A 53 -7.34 16.93 0.37
CA ARG A 53 -6.91 17.38 -0.96
C ARG A 53 -8.01 17.41 -2.00
N ILE A 54 -9.01 16.54 -1.87
CA ILE A 54 -10.20 16.53 -2.74
C ILE A 54 -11.40 17.26 -2.11
N GLN A 55 -11.16 18.10 -1.10
CA GLN A 55 -12.18 18.82 -0.33
C GLN A 55 -13.22 17.86 0.30
N GLY A 56 -12.77 16.67 0.68
CA GLY A 56 -13.58 15.64 1.30
C GLY A 56 -13.20 15.37 2.74
N THR A 57 -14.08 14.69 3.45
CA THR A 57 -13.84 14.17 4.79
C THR A 57 -13.63 12.66 4.75
N PHE A 58 -12.67 12.15 5.51
CA PHE A 58 -12.48 10.71 5.68
C PHE A 58 -13.76 10.06 6.21
N LYS A 59 -14.23 9.00 5.54
CA LYS A 59 -15.37 8.20 5.99
C LYS A 59 -14.90 6.83 6.45
N GLU A 60 -14.23 6.09 5.58
CA GLU A 60 -13.96 4.67 5.83
C GLU A 60 -12.71 4.20 5.10
N PHE A 61 -11.93 3.36 5.78
CA PHE A 61 -10.78 2.70 5.21
C PHE A 61 -11.16 1.34 4.59
N GLN A 62 -10.65 1.05 3.40
CA GLN A 62 -10.94 -0.17 2.63
C GLN A 62 -9.67 -0.76 2.01
N VAL A 63 -8.70 -1.10 2.86
CA VAL A 63 -7.44 -1.80 2.49
C VAL A 63 -6.61 -1.03 1.45
N CYS A 64 -6.89 -1.23 0.16
CA CYS A 64 -6.19 -0.58 -0.96
C CYS A 64 -6.86 0.72 -1.42
N LYS A 65 -7.91 1.17 -0.75
CA LYS A 65 -8.53 2.48 -0.99
C LYS A 65 -9.15 3.06 0.26
N VAL A 66 -9.39 4.35 0.25
CA VAL A 66 -10.14 5.07 1.28
C VAL A 66 -11.37 5.71 0.66
N LYS A 67 -12.48 5.66 1.39
CA LYS A 67 -13.74 6.30 1.05
C LYS A 67 -13.77 7.67 1.71
N CYS A 68 -13.81 8.71 0.87
CA CYS A 68 -13.95 10.10 1.26
C CYS A 68 -15.38 10.57 0.93
N MET A 69 -15.94 11.43 1.78
CA MET A 69 -17.21 12.09 1.54
C MET A 69 -16.94 13.54 1.12
N VAL A 70 -17.30 13.89 -0.11
CA VAL A 70 -17.17 15.25 -0.64
C VAL A 70 -18.54 15.90 -0.63
N LYS A 71 -18.67 17.04 0.05
CA LYS A 71 -19.89 17.84 0.08
C LYS A 71 -19.68 19.08 -0.78
N ARG A 72 -20.55 19.31 -1.77
CA ARG A 72 -20.58 20.53 -2.58
C ARG A 72 -22.00 21.03 -2.64
N ASN A 73 -22.25 22.20 -2.04
CA ASN A 73 -23.59 22.75 -1.85
C ASN A 73 -24.50 21.69 -1.17
N ASN A 74 -25.64 21.37 -1.78
CA ASN A 74 -26.58 20.35 -1.29
C ASN A 74 -26.27 18.93 -1.78
N PHE A 75 -25.17 18.71 -2.51
CA PHE A 75 -24.81 17.40 -3.04
C PHE A 75 -23.73 16.73 -2.19
N VAL A 76 -24.01 15.49 -1.78
CA VAL A 76 -23.06 14.62 -1.10
C VAL A 76 -22.62 13.53 -2.08
N LYS A 77 -21.32 13.46 -2.35
CA LYS A 77 -20.72 12.42 -3.21
C LYS A 77 -19.68 11.64 -2.43
N LEU A 78 -19.75 10.32 -2.53
CA LEU A 78 -18.70 9.43 -2.04
C LEU A 78 -17.65 9.26 -3.14
N GLN A 79 -16.39 9.55 -2.81
CA GLN A 79 -15.25 9.37 -3.69
C GLN A 79 -14.27 8.39 -3.06
N TYR A 80 -13.57 7.64 -3.91
CA TYR A 80 -12.57 6.68 -3.47
C TYR A 80 -11.20 7.18 -3.88
N VAL A 81 -10.28 7.28 -2.92
CA VAL A 81 -8.87 7.57 -3.18
C VAL A 81 -8.08 6.28 -3.00
N MET A 82 -7.33 5.90 -4.03
CA MET A 82 -6.60 4.63 -4.05
C MET A 82 -5.25 4.77 -3.37
N LEU A 83 -4.81 3.70 -2.73
CA LEU A 83 -3.42 3.55 -2.31
C LEU A 83 -2.52 3.34 -3.54
N LYS A 84 -1.23 3.56 -3.35
CA LYS A 84 -0.21 3.27 -4.37
C LYS A 84 -0.19 1.77 -4.66
N ASP A 85 -0.04 1.43 -5.94
CA ASP A 85 0.14 0.05 -6.38
C ASP A 85 1.44 -0.56 -5.81
N GLY A 86 1.41 -1.88 -5.58
CA GLY A 86 2.52 -2.67 -5.04
C GLY A 86 2.64 -2.68 -3.52
N LEU A 87 1.76 -1.99 -2.78
CA LEU A 87 1.74 -2.09 -1.31
C LEU A 87 1.24 -3.46 -0.86
N PRO A 88 1.90 -4.11 0.12
CA PRO A 88 1.46 -5.42 0.62
C PRO A 88 0.11 -5.28 1.32
N CYS A 89 -0.86 -6.11 0.96
CA CYS A 89 -2.23 -6.06 1.49
C CYS A 89 -2.75 -7.41 1.99
N GLY A 90 -1.89 -8.41 2.06
CA GLY A 90 -2.19 -9.71 2.68
C GLY A 90 -0.93 -10.47 3.07
N ARG A 91 -1.14 -11.62 3.72
CA ARG A 91 -0.09 -12.45 4.32
C ARG A 91 0.69 -13.28 3.30
N TYR A 92 0.07 -13.61 2.16
CA TYR A 92 0.57 -14.55 1.17
C TYR A 92 1.22 -13.84 -0.03
N GLY A 93 1.57 -12.56 0.11
CA GLY A 93 2.15 -11.75 -0.96
C GLY A 93 1.12 -11.02 -1.80
N GLU A 94 -0.10 -10.83 -1.31
CA GLU A 94 -1.10 -10.01 -1.96
C GLU A 94 -0.67 -8.54 -2.00
N VAL A 95 -0.93 -7.87 -3.12
CA VAL A 95 -0.53 -6.48 -3.36
C VAL A 95 -1.69 -5.63 -3.84
N CYS A 96 -1.66 -4.35 -3.48
CA CYS A 96 -2.61 -3.38 -4.02
C CYS A 96 -2.35 -3.14 -5.51
N GLN A 97 -3.40 -3.21 -6.31
CA GLN A 97 -3.40 -2.80 -7.70
C GLN A 97 -4.75 -2.14 -8.02
N GLN A 98 -4.74 -0.89 -8.50
CA GLN A 98 -5.95 -0.15 -8.87
C GLN A 98 -7.01 -0.10 -7.75
N GLY A 99 -6.56 0.00 -6.49
CA GLY A 99 -7.44 0.06 -5.33
C GLY A 99 -8.08 -1.27 -4.90
N ILE A 100 -7.61 -2.40 -5.44
CA ILE A 100 -8.03 -3.76 -5.08
C ILE A 100 -6.81 -4.53 -4.57
N CYS A 101 -7.01 -5.39 -3.58
CA CYS A 101 -5.95 -6.28 -3.09
C CYS A 101 -5.95 -7.56 -3.93
N TYR A 102 -4.95 -7.71 -4.79
CA TYR A 102 -4.79 -8.88 -5.66
C TYR A 102 -3.86 -9.88 -5.01
N GLY A 103 -4.32 -11.13 -4.90
CA GLY A 103 -3.45 -12.22 -4.49
C GLY A 103 -2.64 -12.81 -5.64
N PRO A 104 -1.55 -13.53 -5.32
CA PRO A 104 -0.70 -14.17 -6.33
C PRO A 104 -1.48 -15.15 -7.21
N CYS A 105 -2.56 -15.74 -6.68
CA CYS A 105 -3.43 -16.67 -7.41
C CYS A 105 -4.59 -15.99 -8.14
N ASN A 106 -4.64 -14.64 -8.22
CA ASN A 106 -5.66 -13.94 -9.00
C ASN A 106 -5.27 -13.88 -10.48
N VAL A 107 -5.15 -15.06 -11.08
CA VAL A 107 -4.81 -15.28 -12.47
C VAL A 107 -5.91 -16.08 -13.14
N GLN A 108 -6.09 -15.88 -14.44
CA GLN A 108 -6.98 -16.71 -15.22
C GLN A 108 -6.23 -17.99 -15.62
N PHE A 109 -6.57 -19.10 -14.95
CA PHE A 109 -5.90 -20.40 -15.19
C PHE A 109 -6.30 -21.07 -16.51
N PHE A 110 -7.45 -20.69 -17.08
CA PHE A 110 -7.99 -21.28 -18.31
C PHE A 110 -8.38 -20.17 -19.28
N ASP A 111 -8.08 -20.36 -20.57
CA ASP A 111 -8.53 -19.44 -21.60
C ASP A 111 -10.06 -19.33 -21.67
N ARG A 112 -10.58 -18.17 -22.08
CA ARG A 112 -12.01 -18.06 -22.41
C ARG A 112 -12.24 -18.84 -23.70
N VAL A 113 -12.83 -20.03 -23.59
CA VAL A 113 -13.34 -20.75 -24.76
C VAL A 113 -14.48 -19.92 -25.35
N ARG A 114 -14.35 -19.57 -26.63
CA ARG A 114 -15.32 -18.79 -27.40
C ARG A 114 -16.31 -19.71 -28.08
#